data_AF-A0AAU2Z955-F1
#
_entry.id   AF-A0AAU2Z955-F1
#
_cell.length_a   1.000
_cell.length_b   1.000
_cell.length_c   1.000
_cell.angle_alpha   90.00
_cell.angle_beta   90.00
_cell.angle_gamma   90.00
#
_symmetry.space_group_name_H-M   'P 1'
#
loop_
_entity.id
_entity.type
_entity.pdbx_description
1 polymer ?
#
loop_
_entity_poly.entity_id
_entity_poly.type
_entity_poly.pdbx_seq_one_letter_code
_entity_poly.pdbx_strand_id
1 'polypeptide(L)'
;MIDEHIAALLAYAGRLDSRVRRALADPQQSARTIADWTAALAEVPATLPDTGWDASQAVRRYYEQRAGDRSAQFRAVEPHDVLAAWAPHRGELMNRHTDPVPGADPDDPQAWREELLGTRAAVAHGHTPPAQYRAEIHSAGQKRLAALMSGVGNGPRRYMPEHVARDLAPYRPARAHREAIVAEGIPDPLGVRCPHCHAQPDQPCQSGYRRNGKGRRVLSGVHPSRIEALIAQLDPTDDEQAEAEQVRLARVMCQPPAPRESRARHTSGENRR
;
A
#
# COMPACT_ATOMS: atom_id res chain seq x y z
N MET A 1 -9.30 -28.91 17.64
CA MET A 1 -8.15 -29.29 18.50
C MET A 1 -8.71 -29.75 19.82
N ILE A 2 -8.99 -31.04 19.96
CA ILE A 2 -10.37 -31.34 20.38
C ILE A 2 -10.43 -31.62 21.90
N ASP A 3 -10.21 -32.83 22.40
CA ASP A 3 -10.51 -33.07 23.84
C ASP A 3 -9.27 -33.06 24.76
N GLU A 4 -8.14 -33.63 24.34
CA GLU A 4 -6.97 -33.80 25.21
C GLU A 4 -6.32 -32.47 25.61
N HIS A 5 -6.18 -31.54 24.67
CA HIS A 5 -5.62 -30.22 24.95
C HIS A 5 -6.54 -29.39 25.85
N ILE A 6 -7.85 -29.50 25.66
CA ILE A 6 -8.85 -28.84 26.52
C ILE A 6 -8.84 -29.45 27.93
N ALA A 7 -8.78 -30.77 28.04
CA ALA A 7 -8.62 -31.46 29.32
C ALA A 7 -7.32 -31.03 30.03
N ALA A 8 -6.20 -30.92 29.30
CA ALA A 8 -4.94 -30.44 29.86
C ALA A 8 -5.02 -28.97 30.31
N LEU A 9 -5.69 -28.10 29.54
CA LEU A 9 -5.91 -26.70 29.88
C LEU A 9 -6.78 -26.56 31.14
N LEU A 10 -7.87 -27.33 31.22
CA LEU A 10 -8.76 -27.38 32.38
C LEU A 10 -8.06 -27.96 33.62
N ALA A 11 -7.22 -28.98 33.46
CA ALA A 11 -6.38 -29.50 34.53
C ALA A 11 -5.36 -28.45 35.03
N TYR A 12 -4.78 -27.66 34.12
CA TYR A 12 -3.92 -26.54 34.49
C TYR A 12 -4.69 -25.45 35.25
N ALA A 13 -5.86 -25.05 34.76
CA ALA A 13 -6.75 -24.11 35.44
C ALA A 13 -7.16 -24.61 36.83
N GLY A 14 -7.45 -25.90 37.00
CA GLY A 14 -7.74 -26.54 38.29
C GLY A 14 -6.57 -26.56 39.29
N ARG A 15 -5.31 -26.45 38.80
CA ARG A 15 -4.15 -26.22 39.67
C ARG A 15 -4.08 -24.78 40.19
N LEU A 16 -4.55 -23.82 39.40
CA LEU A 16 -4.57 -22.39 39.76
C LEU A 16 -5.80 -22.00 40.59
N ASP A 17 -6.95 -22.63 40.34
CA ASP A 17 -8.23 -22.29 40.97
C ASP A 17 -9.02 -23.54 41.41
N SER A 18 -9.22 -23.66 42.72
CA SER A 18 -9.97 -24.76 43.31
C SER A 18 -11.44 -24.84 42.87
N ARG A 19 -12.04 -23.75 42.35
CA ARG A 19 -13.41 -23.75 41.81
C ARG A 19 -13.49 -24.59 40.54
N VAL A 20 -12.50 -24.47 39.64
CA VAL A 20 -12.40 -25.30 38.43
C VAL A 20 -12.23 -26.77 38.81
N ARG A 21 -11.33 -27.05 39.76
CA ARG A 21 -11.12 -28.42 40.25
C ARG A 21 -12.38 -29.04 40.84
N ARG A 22 -13.19 -28.27 41.59
CA ARG A 22 -14.47 -28.74 42.15
C ARG A 22 -15.51 -28.98 41.06
N ALA A 23 -15.59 -28.13 40.04
CA ALA A 23 -16.51 -28.29 38.91
C ALA A 23 -16.21 -29.56 38.06
N LEU A 24 -14.97 -30.03 38.08
CA LEU A 24 -14.52 -31.22 37.35
C LEU A 24 -14.46 -32.50 38.21
N ALA A 25 -14.94 -32.45 39.46
CA ALA A 25 -14.84 -33.57 40.39
C ALA A 25 -15.78 -34.74 40.03
N ASP A 26 -16.94 -34.44 39.42
CA ASP A 26 -17.87 -35.43 38.92
C ASP A 26 -17.52 -35.83 37.46
N PRO A 27 -17.38 -37.12 37.13
CA PRO A 27 -17.00 -37.54 35.78
C PRO A 27 -17.97 -37.11 34.68
N GLN A 28 -19.28 -37.08 34.94
CA GLN A 28 -20.28 -36.71 33.93
C GLN A 28 -20.27 -35.20 33.69
N GLN A 29 -20.14 -34.41 34.75
CA GLN A 29 -19.96 -32.95 34.68
C GLN A 29 -18.64 -32.58 33.99
N SER A 30 -17.56 -33.31 34.29
CA SER A 30 -16.25 -33.12 33.65
C SER A 30 -16.34 -33.35 32.14
N ALA A 31 -16.94 -34.48 31.70
CA ALA A 31 -17.13 -34.77 30.28
C ALA A 31 -17.95 -33.69 29.56
N ARG A 32 -19.03 -33.19 30.17
CA ARG A 32 -19.83 -32.09 29.62
C ARG A 32 -19.02 -30.80 29.53
N THR A 33 -18.27 -30.46 30.57
CA THR A 33 -17.44 -29.25 30.61
C THR A 33 -16.36 -29.29 29.52
N ILE A 34 -15.71 -30.44 29.33
CA ILE A 34 -14.73 -30.63 28.25
C ILE A 34 -15.41 -30.45 26.90
N ALA A 35 -16.58 -31.06 26.66
CA ALA A 35 -17.30 -30.90 25.41
C ALA A 35 -17.70 -29.44 25.13
N ASP A 36 -18.20 -28.73 26.14
CA ASP A 36 -18.60 -27.32 26.04
C ASP A 36 -17.40 -26.41 25.73
N TRP A 37 -16.27 -26.62 26.43
CA TRP A 37 -15.04 -25.89 26.16
C TRP A 37 -14.46 -26.19 24.79
N THR A 38 -14.53 -27.45 24.37
CA THR A 38 -14.06 -27.89 23.05
C THR A 38 -14.87 -27.24 21.93
N ALA A 39 -16.20 -27.19 22.07
CA ALA A 39 -17.06 -26.49 21.13
C ALA A 39 -16.78 -24.98 21.11
N ALA A 40 -16.63 -24.37 22.28
CA ALA A 40 -16.39 -22.92 22.39
C ALA A 40 -15.02 -22.48 21.85
N LEU A 41 -14.00 -23.33 21.98
CA LEU A 41 -12.62 -23.04 21.59
C LEU A 41 -12.17 -23.80 20.33
N ALA A 42 -13.10 -24.33 19.55
CA ALA A 42 -12.81 -25.16 18.36
C ALA A 42 -11.80 -24.51 17.40
N GLU A 43 -11.90 -23.19 17.28
CA GLU A 43 -11.17 -22.32 16.36
C GLU A 43 -9.98 -21.57 16.98
N VAL A 44 -9.64 -21.89 18.24
CA VAL A 44 -8.51 -21.31 18.96
C VAL A 44 -7.42 -22.36 19.04
N PRO A 45 -6.20 -22.13 18.54
CA PRO A 45 -5.11 -23.08 18.67
C PRO A 45 -4.61 -23.20 20.12
N ALA A 46 -4.05 -24.36 20.52
CA ALA A 46 -3.49 -24.51 21.87
C ALA A 46 -2.23 -23.67 22.03
N THR A 47 -1.35 -23.74 21.03
CA THR A 47 -0.11 -22.98 20.95
C THR A 47 0.16 -22.58 19.50
N LEU A 48 0.84 -21.45 19.30
CA LEU A 48 1.46 -21.06 18.03
C LEU A 48 2.88 -20.56 18.32
N PRO A 49 3.90 -21.45 18.24
CA PRO A 49 5.27 -21.12 18.62
C PRO A 49 5.83 -19.89 17.90
N ASP A 50 5.56 -19.76 16.60
CA ASP A 50 6.12 -18.69 15.75
C ASP A 50 5.60 -17.29 16.10
N THR A 51 4.44 -17.22 16.74
CA THR A 51 3.78 -15.95 17.07
C THR A 51 3.72 -15.69 18.57
N GLY A 52 4.08 -16.68 19.40
CA GLY A 52 4.10 -16.58 20.85
C GLY A 52 2.73 -16.77 21.52
N TRP A 53 1.75 -17.35 20.81
CA TRP A 53 0.45 -17.70 21.40
C TRP A 53 0.54 -18.99 22.21
N ASP A 54 -0.10 -19.00 23.37
CA ASP A 54 -0.25 -20.16 24.25
C ASP A 54 -1.50 -19.98 25.13
N ALA A 55 -2.47 -20.88 24.97
CA ALA A 55 -3.72 -20.84 25.73
C ALA A 55 -3.50 -21.00 27.25
N SER A 56 -2.48 -21.75 27.68
CA SER A 56 -2.14 -21.90 29.09
C SER A 56 -1.61 -20.59 29.67
N GLN A 57 -0.85 -19.81 28.89
CA GLN A 57 -0.43 -18.47 29.28
C GLN A 57 -1.60 -17.50 29.34
N ALA A 58 -2.58 -17.61 28.45
CA ALA A 58 -3.80 -16.82 28.54
C ALA A 58 -4.56 -17.08 29.85
N VAL A 59 -4.74 -18.36 30.24
CA VAL A 59 -5.34 -18.74 31.52
C VAL A 59 -4.51 -18.23 32.71
N ARG A 60 -3.19 -18.36 32.65
CA ARG A 60 -2.31 -17.84 33.69
C ARG A 60 -2.46 -16.32 33.86
N ARG A 61 -2.45 -15.58 32.75
CA ARG A 61 -2.62 -14.12 32.75
C ARG A 61 -3.97 -13.70 33.32
N TYR A 62 -5.06 -14.43 33.03
CA TYR A 62 -6.37 -14.18 33.63
C TYR A 62 -6.31 -14.15 35.17
N TYR A 63 -5.57 -15.09 35.79
CA TYR A 63 -5.39 -15.13 37.24
C TYR A 63 -4.34 -14.17 37.80
N GLU A 64 -3.34 -13.78 37.00
CA GLU A 64 -2.29 -12.83 37.38
C GLU A 64 -2.69 -11.35 37.21
N GLN A 65 -3.75 -11.06 36.45
CA GLN A 65 -4.17 -9.71 36.15
C GLN A 65 -4.45 -8.90 37.43
N ARG A 66 -3.61 -7.87 37.64
CA ARG A 66 -3.70 -6.90 38.75
C ARG A 66 -4.16 -5.51 38.31
N ALA A 67 -4.33 -5.29 37.00
CA ALA A 67 -4.57 -3.97 36.39
C ALA A 67 -6.08 -3.65 36.26
N GLY A 68 -6.79 -3.61 37.38
CA GLY A 68 -8.18 -3.14 37.46
C GLY A 68 -9.26 -4.17 37.17
N ASP A 69 -8.99 -5.19 36.34
CA ASP A 69 -9.87 -6.36 36.23
C ASP A 69 -9.68 -7.29 37.44
N ARG A 70 -10.75 -7.50 38.19
CA ARG A 70 -10.80 -8.39 39.36
C ARG A 70 -11.69 -9.60 39.15
N SER A 71 -12.06 -9.91 37.91
CA SER A 71 -12.98 -11.00 37.56
C SER A 71 -12.55 -12.33 38.18
N ALA A 72 -11.25 -12.63 38.15
CA ALA A 72 -10.68 -13.83 38.75
C ALA A 72 -10.93 -13.98 40.26
N GLN A 73 -11.22 -12.88 40.99
CA GLN A 73 -11.59 -12.93 42.41
C GLN A 73 -13.00 -13.50 42.61
N PHE A 74 -13.91 -13.20 41.67
CA PHE A 74 -15.33 -13.51 41.83
C PHE A 74 -15.78 -14.75 41.06
N ARG A 75 -15.14 -15.08 39.94
CA ARG A 75 -15.45 -16.26 39.13
C ARG A 75 -14.20 -17.00 38.67
N ALA A 76 -14.39 -18.25 38.26
CA ALA A 76 -13.37 -19.04 37.61
C ALA A 76 -13.21 -18.60 36.14
N VAL A 77 -12.09 -18.97 35.53
CA VAL A 77 -11.87 -18.80 34.09
C VAL A 77 -12.92 -19.58 33.29
N GLU A 78 -13.40 -18.97 32.21
CA GLU A 78 -14.39 -19.51 31.28
C GLU A 78 -13.87 -19.44 29.83
N PRO A 79 -14.48 -20.15 28.87
CA PRO A 79 -14.04 -20.12 27.47
C PRO A 79 -13.96 -18.71 26.88
N HIS A 80 -14.89 -17.83 27.28
CA HIS A 80 -14.93 -16.45 26.78
C HIS A 80 -13.68 -15.64 27.16
N ASP A 81 -13.02 -15.94 28.28
CA ASP A 81 -11.78 -15.28 28.70
C ASP A 81 -10.62 -15.64 27.76
N VAL A 82 -10.55 -16.91 27.35
CA VAL A 82 -9.54 -17.38 26.39
C VAL A 82 -9.81 -16.80 25.00
N LEU A 83 -11.09 -16.72 24.59
CA LEU A 83 -11.48 -16.06 23.34
C LEU A 83 -11.14 -14.57 23.33
N ALA A 84 -11.35 -13.87 24.46
CA ALA A 84 -10.98 -12.47 24.62
C ALA A 84 -9.47 -12.25 24.51
N ALA A 85 -8.67 -13.18 25.06
CA ALA A 85 -7.22 -13.15 24.91
C ALA A 85 -6.76 -13.49 23.48
N TRP A 86 -7.48 -14.37 22.77
CA TRP A 86 -7.18 -14.77 21.40
C TRP A 86 -7.47 -13.67 20.38
N ALA A 87 -8.56 -12.92 20.56
CA ALA A 87 -9.01 -11.89 19.62
C ALA A 87 -7.92 -10.89 19.17
N PRO A 88 -7.13 -10.26 20.08
CA PRO A 88 -6.04 -9.37 19.67
C PRO A 88 -4.91 -10.11 18.95
N HIS A 89 -4.62 -11.36 19.32
CA HIS A 89 -3.60 -12.17 18.64
C HIS A 89 -4.02 -12.50 17.21
N ARG A 90 -5.26 -12.92 17.00
CA ARG A 90 -5.85 -13.10 15.68
C ARG A 90 -5.81 -11.81 14.86
N GLY A 91 -6.13 -10.68 15.48
CA GLY A 91 -6.02 -9.36 14.84
C GLY A 91 -4.60 -9.09 14.34
N GLU A 92 -3.59 -9.39 15.16
CA GLU A 92 -2.19 -9.24 14.78
C GLU A 92 -1.77 -10.18 13.63
N LEU A 93 -2.22 -11.44 13.64
CA LEU A 93 -1.99 -12.37 12.53
C LEU A 93 -2.53 -11.81 11.22
N MET A 94 -3.78 -11.33 11.25
CA MET A 94 -4.42 -10.74 10.08
C MET A 94 -3.77 -9.43 9.64
N ASN A 95 -3.30 -8.60 10.57
CA ASN A 95 -2.58 -7.35 10.26
C ASN A 95 -1.25 -7.60 9.55
N ARG A 96 -0.58 -8.72 9.86
CA ARG A 96 0.68 -9.13 9.21
C ARG A 96 0.47 -9.82 7.87
N HIS A 97 -0.73 -10.35 7.63
CA HIS A 97 -1.03 -11.12 6.44
C HIS A 97 -1.28 -10.22 5.24
N THR A 98 -0.71 -10.58 4.10
CA THR A 98 -1.11 -10.08 2.79
C THR A 98 -1.69 -11.24 1.99
N ASP A 99 -2.90 -11.05 1.46
CA ASP A 99 -3.56 -12.05 0.63
C ASP A 99 -2.66 -12.39 -0.59
N PRO A 100 -2.28 -13.65 -0.80
CA PRO A 100 -1.54 -14.05 -1.99
C PRO A 100 -2.45 -13.93 -3.22
N VAL A 101 -1.84 -13.91 -4.41
CA VAL A 101 -2.59 -14.10 -5.65
C VAL A 101 -3.13 -15.54 -5.65
N PRO A 102 -4.46 -15.75 -5.68
CA PRO A 102 -5.05 -17.08 -5.78
C PRO A 102 -4.55 -17.86 -6.99
N GLY A 103 -4.49 -19.18 -6.86
CA GLY A 103 -4.25 -20.09 -7.97
C GLY A 103 -5.48 -20.30 -8.87
N ALA A 104 -6.69 -20.01 -8.35
CA ALA A 104 -7.93 -20.03 -9.11
C ALA A 104 -7.90 -19.09 -10.32
N ASP A 105 -8.70 -19.43 -11.34
CA ASP A 105 -8.86 -18.59 -12.54
C ASP A 105 -9.46 -17.23 -12.15
N PRO A 106 -8.81 -16.09 -12.50
CA PRO A 106 -9.38 -14.76 -12.24
C PRO A 106 -10.72 -14.52 -12.94
N ASP A 107 -11.03 -15.26 -14.01
CA ASP A 107 -12.32 -15.18 -14.71
C ASP A 107 -13.41 -16.05 -14.05
N ASP A 108 -13.06 -16.86 -13.04
CA ASP A 108 -14.00 -17.52 -12.13
C ASP A 108 -14.05 -16.78 -10.78
N PRO A 109 -14.96 -15.80 -10.63
CA PRO A 109 -15.02 -14.97 -9.43
C PRO A 109 -15.49 -15.73 -8.19
N GLN A 110 -16.11 -16.91 -8.34
CA GLN A 110 -16.54 -17.70 -7.19
C GLN A 110 -15.35 -18.47 -6.60
N ALA A 111 -14.66 -19.25 -7.44
CA ALA A 111 -13.48 -20.00 -7.01
C ALA A 111 -12.40 -19.08 -6.43
N TRP A 112 -12.18 -17.92 -7.07
CA TRP A 112 -11.24 -16.91 -6.60
C TRP A 112 -11.55 -16.39 -5.19
N ARG A 113 -12.83 -16.12 -4.90
CA ARG A 113 -13.24 -15.63 -3.57
C ARG A 113 -13.16 -16.71 -2.51
N GLU A 114 -13.55 -17.94 -2.84
CA GLU A 114 -13.49 -19.07 -1.93
C GLU A 114 -12.05 -19.33 -1.48
N GLU A 115 -11.08 -19.28 -2.40
CA GLU A 115 -9.66 -19.44 -2.08
C GLU A 115 -9.13 -18.33 -1.16
N LEU A 116 -9.50 -17.07 -1.43
CA LEU A 116 -9.12 -15.93 -0.57
C LEU A 116 -9.70 -16.06 0.84
N LEU A 117 -10.99 -16.39 0.94
CA LEU A 117 -11.65 -16.56 2.24
C LEU A 117 -11.06 -17.73 3.02
N GLY A 118 -10.78 -18.85 2.34
CA GLY A 118 -10.12 -20.02 2.93
C GLY A 118 -8.74 -19.68 3.48
N THR A 119 -7.92 -18.96 2.72
CA THR A 119 -6.58 -18.53 3.15
C THR A 119 -6.65 -17.62 4.38
N ARG A 120 -7.54 -16.62 4.34
CA ARG A 120 -7.71 -15.68 5.45
C ARG A 120 -8.23 -16.39 6.71
N ALA A 121 -9.16 -17.33 6.58
CA ALA A 121 -9.64 -18.13 7.69
C ALA A 121 -8.51 -18.99 8.28
N ALA A 122 -7.73 -19.67 7.45
CA ALA A 122 -6.60 -20.47 7.91
C ALA A 122 -5.58 -19.64 8.69
N VAL A 123 -5.29 -18.40 8.26
CA VAL A 123 -4.44 -17.47 9.01
C VAL A 123 -5.10 -16.98 10.29
N ALA A 124 -6.37 -16.60 10.24
CA ALA A 124 -7.12 -16.12 11.40
C ALA A 124 -7.23 -17.16 12.51
N HIS A 125 -7.22 -18.45 12.17
CA HIS A 125 -7.25 -19.57 13.10
C HIS A 125 -5.85 -20.12 13.44
N GLY A 126 -4.79 -19.53 12.86
CA GLY A 126 -3.42 -19.95 13.09
C GLY A 126 -3.04 -21.30 12.46
N HIS A 127 -3.85 -21.83 11.56
CA HIS A 127 -3.52 -23.03 10.77
C HIS A 127 -2.43 -22.77 9.74
N THR A 128 -2.28 -21.53 9.30
CA THR A 128 -1.26 -21.11 8.34
C THR A 128 -0.59 -19.83 8.85
N PRO A 129 0.74 -19.71 8.78
CA PRO A 129 1.41 -18.48 9.15
C PRO A 129 1.00 -17.34 8.19
N PRO A 130 0.97 -16.08 8.66
CA PRO A 130 0.69 -14.94 7.79
C PRO A 130 1.64 -14.91 6.60
N ALA A 131 1.10 -14.99 5.38
CA ALA A 131 1.89 -14.76 4.18
C ALA A 131 2.43 -13.33 4.19
N GLN A 132 3.75 -13.18 4.04
CA GLN A 132 4.41 -11.89 3.94
C GLN A 132 4.77 -11.64 2.48
N TYR A 133 4.02 -10.79 1.79
CA TYR A 133 4.39 -10.33 0.46
C TYR A 133 5.46 -9.24 0.60
N ARG A 134 6.72 -9.65 0.85
CA ARG A 134 7.81 -8.70 1.16
C ARG A 134 9.12 -9.01 0.46
N ALA A 135 9.08 -9.48 -0.78
CA ALA A 135 10.25 -9.28 -1.65
C ALA A 135 10.58 -7.78 -1.76
N GLU A 136 9.59 -6.89 -1.75
CA GLU A 136 9.76 -5.43 -1.94
C GLU A 136 10.03 -4.64 -0.65
N ILE A 137 9.81 -5.25 0.52
CA ILE A 137 10.08 -4.63 1.84
C ILE A 137 11.40 -5.15 2.43
N HIS A 138 11.93 -6.25 1.90
CA HIS A 138 13.30 -6.67 2.19
C HIS A 138 14.29 -5.61 1.66
N SER A 139 15.40 -5.40 2.36
CA SER A 139 16.37 -4.35 2.03
C SER A 139 16.91 -4.37 0.59
N ALA A 140 17.04 -5.54 -0.07
CA ALA A 140 17.44 -5.59 -1.48
C ALA A 140 16.28 -5.38 -2.45
N GLY A 141 15.04 -5.72 -2.08
CA GLY A 141 13.84 -5.28 -2.79
C GLY A 141 13.65 -3.77 -2.70
N GLN A 142 13.87 -3.19 -1.52
CA GLN A 142 13.90 -1.75 -1.31
C GLN A 142 15.07 -1.10 -2.06
N LYS A 143 16.26 -1.72 -2.12
CA LYS A 143 17.36 -1.22 -2.96
C LYS A 143 17.05 -1.33 -4.45
N ARG A 144 16.40 -2.40 -4.90
CA ARG A 144 15.97 -2.57 -6.30
C ARG A 144 14.90 -1.56 -6.65
N LEU A 145 13.89 -1.38 -5.80
CA LEU A 145 12.86 -0.37 -5.95
C LEU A 145 13.47 1.04 -5.88
N ALA A 146 14.37 1.30 -4.93
CA ALA A 146 15.11 2.56 -4.84
C ALA A 146 16.04 2.77 -6.04
N ALA A 147 16.60 1.74 -6.66
CA ALA A 147 17.38 1.84 -7.90
C ALA A 147 16.48 2.09 -9.12
N LEU A 148 15.28 1.50 -9.16
CA LEU A 148 14.24 1.83 -10.13
C LEU A 148 13.67 3.24 -9.91
N MET A 149 13.66 3.72 -8.66
CA MET A 149 13.15 5.01 -8.22
C MET A 149 14.22 6.11 -8.14
N SER A 150 15.52 5.81 -8.16
CA SER A 150 16.60 6.81 -8.09
C SER A 150 16.80 7.54 -9.42
N GLY A 151 16.09 7.10 -10.47
CA GLY A 151 15.82 7.89 -11.68
C GLY A 151 14.56 8.76 -11.58
N VAL A 152 13.79 8.65 -10.50
CA VAL A 152 12.52 9.36 -10.27
C VAL A 152 12.78 10.64 -9.46
N GLY A 153 13.40 11.62 -10.12
CA GLY A 153 13.03 13.01 -9.88
C GLY A 153 11.65 13.30 -10.49
N ASN A 154 11.16 14.53 -10.37
CA ASN A 154 9.96 14.97 -11.10
C ASN A 154 10.21 15.08 -12.63
N GLY A 155 11.40 14.71 -13.08
CA GLY A 155 11.82 14.66 -14.48
C GLY A 155 11.13 13.58 -15.30
N PRO A 156 11.47 13.49 -16.60
CA PRO A 156 10.68 12.77 -17.60
C PRO A 156 10.73 11.25 -17.40
N ARG A 157 11.76 10.72 -16.74
CA ARG A 157 11.95 9.28 -16.49
C ARG A 157 11.40 8.84 -15.14
N ARG A 158 10.09 9.03 -14.92
CA ARG A 158 9.37 8.13 -14.00
C ARG A 158 9.42 6.71 -14.57
N TYR A 159 9.55 5.68 -13.73
CA TYR A 159 9.41 4.28 -14.16
C TYR A 159 8.05 4.10 -14.83
N MET A 160 8.06 4.22 -16.16
CA MET A 160 6.93 4.05 -17.05
C MET A 160 7.49 3.23 -18.20
N PRO A 161 7.06 1.98 -18.39
CA PRO A 161 7.55 1.16 -19.48
C PRO A 161 7.35 1.87 -20.83
N GLU A 162 8.32 1.73 -21.73
CA GLU A 162 8.36 2.48 -22.99
C GLU A 162 7.10 2.30 -23.83
N HIS A 163 6.53 1.08 -23.85
CA HIS A 163 5.30 0.80 -24.59
C HIS A 163 4.10 1.59 -24.01
N VAL A 164 3.95 1.63 -22.68
CA VAL A 164 2.89 2.44 -22.03
C VAL A 164 3.13 3.93 -22.29
N ALA A 165 4.39 4.37 -22.29
CA ALA A 165 4.76 5.75 -22.59
C ALA A 165 4.31 6.15 -24.00
N ARG A 166 4.48 5.25 -24.97
CA ARG A 166 4.02 5.39 -26.35
C ARG A 166 2.50 5.43 -26.45
N ASP A 167 1.80 4.51 -25.79
CA ASP A 167 0.34 4.44 -25.79
C ASP A 167 -0.32 5.68 -25.17
N LEU A 168 0.31 6.26 -24.14
CA LEU A 168 -0.19 7.47 -23.52
C LEU A 168 0.15 8.75 -24.30
N ALA A 169 1.08 8.73 -25.27
CA ALA A 169 1.55 9.93 -25.96
C ALA A 169 0.41 10.85 -26.49
N PRO A 170 -0.69 10.34 -27.09
CA PRO A 170 -1.83 11.16 -27.50
C PRO A 170 -2.53 11.91 -26.34
N TYR A 171 -2.49 11.33 -25.14
CA TYR A 171 -3.11 11.85 -23.92
C TYR A 171 -2.18 12.80 -23.13
N ARG A 172 -0.87 12.80 -23.40
CA ARG A 172 0.14 13.66 -22.74
C ARG A 172 1.08 14.38 -23.73
N PRO A 173 0.56 15.12 -24.71
CA PRO A 173 1.35 15.61 -25.86
C PRO A 173 2.54 16.49 -25.46
N ALA A 174 2.39 17.38 -24.49
CA ALA A 174 3.49 18.22 -24.01
C ALA A 174 4.62 17.42 -23.34
N ARG A 175 4.27 16.34 -22.64
CA ARG A 175 5.24 15.45 -22.00
C ARG A 175 5.90 14.52 -23.01
N ALA A 176 5.14 14.00 -23.97
CA ALA A 176 5.68 13.18 -25.06
C ALA A 176 6.67 13.98 -25.92
N HIS A 177 6.38 15.26 -26.21
CA HIS A 177 7.28 16.16 -26.93
C HIS A 177 8.60 16.39 -26.16
N ARG A 178 8.54 16.66 -24.85
CA ARG A 178 9.74 16.76 -23.98
C ARG A 178 10.55 15.47 -24.01
N GLU A 179 9.89 14.32 -23.85
CA GLU A 179 10.55 13.01 -23.85
C GLU A 179 11.25 12.72 -25.19
N ALA A 180 10.64 13.10 -26.32
CA ALA A 180 11.25 12.96 -27.66
C ALA A 180 12.49 13.85 -27.84
N ILE A 181 12.38 15.14 -27.48
CA ILE A 181 13.49 16.11 -27.54
C ILE A 181 14.69 15.62 -26.71
N VAL A 182 14.44 15.15 -25.49
CA VAL A 182 15.50 14.61 -24.63
C VAL A 182 16.11 13.32 -25.19
N ALA A 183 15.30 12.47 -25.84
CA ALA A 183 15.81 11.27 -26.52
C ALA A 183 16.69 11.59 -27.74
N GLU A 184 16.44 12.71 -28.41
CA GLU A 184 17.26 13.25 -29.50
C GLU A 184 18.57 13.90 -29.02
N GLY A 185 18.85 13.85 -27.71
CA GLY A 185 20.07 14.40 -27.10
C GLY A 185 19.99 15.91 -26.83
N ILE A 186 18.82 16.52 -27.00
CA ILE A 186 18.61 17.93 -26.69
C ILE A 186 18.46 18.08 -25.17
N PRO A 187 19.17 19.03 -24.53
CA PRO A 187 19.06 19.27 -23.09
C PRO A 187 17.63 19.54 -22.63
N ASP A 188 17.25 18.99 -21.47
CA ASP A 188 15.88 19.08 -20.97
C ASP A 188 15.52 20.52 -20.58
N PRO A 189 14.51 21.15 -21.21
CA PRO A 189 14.14 22.53 -20.93
C PRO A 189 13.59 22.77 -19.51
N LEU A 190 13.18 21.70 -18.81
CA LEU A 190 12.73 21.79 -17.43
C LEU A 190 13.86 21.50 -16.42
N GLY A 191 15.07 21.13 -16.87
CA GLY A 191 16.21 20.85 -15.99
C GLY A 191 16.70 22.06 -15.17
N VAL A 192 16.38 23.28 -15.63
CA VAL A 192 16.76 24.53 -14.95
C VAL A 192 15.55 25.22 -14.34
N ARG A 193 15.73 25.99 -13.26
CA ARG A 193 14.67 26.85 -12.69
C ARG A 193 14.30 27.93 -13.69
N CYS A 194 13.00 28.18 -13.88
CA CYS A 194 12.53 29.23 -14.78
C CYS A 194 12.74 30.63 -14.17
N PRO A 195 13.49 31.55 -14.81
CA PRO A 195 13.65 32.91 -14.28
C PRO A 195 12.35 33.71 -14.27
N HIS A 196 11.48 33.54 -15.28
CA HIS A 196 10.25 34.32 -15.44
C HIS A 196 9.13 33.93 -14.46
N CYS A 197 8.78 32.64 -14.39
CA CYS A 197 7.67 32.19 -13.55
C CYS A 197 8.10 31.51 -12.24
N HIS A 198 9.41 31.38 -12.01
CA HIS A 198 10.03 30.69 -10.87
C HIS A 198 9.65 29.22 -10.70
N ALA A 199 9.09 28.58 -11.74
CA ALA A 199 8.88 27.14 -11.76
C ALA A 199 10.21 26.42 -11.46
N GLN A 200 10.18 25.52 -10.48
CA GLN A 200 11.33 24.74 -10.06
C GLN A 200 11.81 23.81 -11.18
N PRO A 201 13.06 23.30 -11.10
CA PRO A 201 13.49 22.20 -11.95
C PRO A 201 12.42 21.09 -11.98
N ASP A 202 12.26 20.48 -13.16
CA ASP A 202 11.25 19.48 -13.50
C ASP A 202 9.79 19.90 -13.44
N GLN A 203 9.47 21.10 -12.94
CA GLN A 203 8.11 21.62 -12.93
C GLN A 203 7.81 22.41 -14.21
N PRO A 204 6.63 22.22 -14.82
CA PRO A 204 6.27 22.93 -16.03
C PRO A 204 6.09 24.43 -15.76
N CYS A 205 6.32 25.25 -16.77
CA CYS A 205 6.10 26.68 -16.67
C CYS A 205 4.62 26.99 -16.41
N GLN A 206 4.37 28.05 -15.64
CA GLN A 206 3.03 28.48 -15.29
C GLN A 206 2.73 29.85 -15.90
N SER A 207 1.50 30.05 -16.37
CA SER A 207 1.05 31.36 -16.83
C SER A 207 1.04 32.38 -15.70
N GLY A 208 0.95 33.66 -16.06
CA GLY A 208 0.57 34.71 -15.11
C GLY A 208 -0.74 34.39 -14.38
N TYR A 209 -0.98 35.08 -13.26
CA TYR A 209 -2.17 34.91 -12.44
C TYR A 209 -3.43 35.23 -13.24
N ARG A 210 -4.41 34.32 -13.24
CA ARG A 210 -5.67 34.51 -13.95
C ARG A 210 -6.68 35.23 -13.07
N ARG A 211 -7.45 36.13 -13.67
CA ARG A 211 -8.57 36.80 -13.00
C ARG A 211 -9.61 35.79 -12.49
N ASN A 212 -10.38 36.18 -11.47
CA ASN A 212 -11.48 35.42 -10.87
C ASN A 212 -11.05 34.17 -10.10
N GLY A 213 -9.92 34.21 -9.38
CA GLY A 213 -9.50 33.14 -8.46
C GLY A 213 -9.08 31.83 -9.14
N LYS A 214 -8.96 31.80 -10.48
CA LYS A 214 -8.62 30.59 -11.26
C LYS A 214 -7.14 30.23 -11.25
N GLY A 215 -6.35 30.87 -10.38
CA GLY A 215 -4.92 30.58 -10.17
C GLY A 215 -4.06 30.74 -11.42
N ARG A 216 -2.94 30.03 -11.47
CA ARG A 216 -2.02 29.97 -12.63
C ARG A 216 -2.28 28.69 -13.42
N ARG A 217 -2.28 28.77 -14.75
CA ARG A 217 -2.41 27.58 -15.62
C ARG A 217 -1.03 27.02 -15.96
N VAL A 218 -0.91 25.71 -16.01
CA VAL A 218 0.26 25.02 -16.58
C VAL A 218 0.34 25.26 -18.09
N LEU A 219 1.46 25.82 -18.54
CA LEU A 219 1.73 26.03 -19.96
C LEU A 219 2.16 24.72 -20.64
N SER A 220 1.79 24.57 -21.91
CA SER A 220 2.19 23.41 -22.73
C SER A 220 3.62 23.50 -23.26
N GLY A 221 4.21 24.70 -23.28
CA GLY A 221 5.61 24.96 -23.61
C GLY A 221 6.34 25.66 -22.46
N VAL A 222 7.60 26.01 -22.68
CA VAL A 222 8.43 26.73 -21.70
C VAL A 222 8.53 28.22 -22.03
N HIS A 223 8.83 29.06 -21.03
CA HIS A 223 9.12 30.47 -21.28
C HIS A 223 10.48 30.60 -21.99
N PRO A 224 10.64 31.54 -22.94
CA PRO A 224 11.92 31.81 -23.61
C PRO A 224 13.07 32.04 -22.63
N SER A 225 12.82 32.77 -21.54
CA SER A 225 13.81 33.03 -20.49
C SER A 225 14.33 31.76 -19.79
N ARG A 226 13.60 30.64 -19.84
CA ARG A 226 14.05 29.36 -19.28
C ARG A 226 15.02 28.66 -20.23
N ILE A 227 14.85 28.85 -21.53
CA ILE A 227 15.73 28.33 -22.57
C ILE A 227 17.05 29.12 -22.54
N GLU A 228 16.98 30.44 -22.45
CA GLU A 228 18.15 31.30 -22.23
C GLU A 228 18.97 30.84 -21.01
N ALA A 229 18.30 30.59 -19.87
CA ALA A 229 18.96 30.10 -18.67
C ALA A 229 19.55 28.68 -18.82
N LEU A 230 18.96 27.84 -19.67
CA LEU A 230 19.49 26.51 -19.99
C LEU A 230 20.76 26.63 -20.83
N ILE A 231 20.74 27.48 -21.87
CA ILE A 231 21.87 27.69 -22.78
C ILE A 231 23.05 28.32 -22.04
N ALA A 232 22.79 29.29 -21.16
CA ALA A 232 23.81 29.88 -20.31
C ALA A 232 24.51 28.87 -19.39
N GLN A 233 23.90 27.71 -19.09
CA GLN A 233 24.54 26.63 -18.33
C GLN A 233 25.34 25.65 -19.20
N LEU A 234 25.12 25.66 -20.52
CA LEU A 234 25.82 24.78 -21.46
C LEU A 234 27.18 25.33 -21.92
N ASP A 235 27.55 26.53 -21.46
CA ASP A 235 28.85 27.20 -21.70
C ASP A 235 29.30 27.15 -23.18
N PRO A 236 28.55 27.80 -24.09
CA PRO A 236 28.85 27.75 -25.52
C PRO A 236 30.19 28.42 -25.82
N THR A 237 30.99 27.79 -26.69
CA THR A 237 32.38 28.18 -26.99
C THR A 237 32.52 29.42 -27.89
N ASP A 238 31.44 29.92 -28.49
CA ASP A 238 31.41 31.08 -29.40
C ASP A 238 30.02 31.75 -29.38
N ASP A 239 29.96 33.09 -29.40
CA ASP A 239 28.74 33.90 -29.24
C ASP A 239 27.77 33.71 -30.43
N GLU A 240 28.29 33.59 -31.66
CA GLU A 240 27.46 33.35 -32.86
C GLU A 240 26.84 31.94 -32.85
N GLN A 241 27.56 30.95 -32.33
CA GLN A 241 27.06 29.58 -32.17
C GLN A 241 26.03 29.50 -31.03
N ALA A 242 26.22 30.26 -29.96
CA ALA A 242 25.28 30.39 -28.85
C ALA A 242 23.93 30.96 -29.32
N GLU A 243 23.95 32.03 -30.12
CA GLU A 243 22.74 32.67 -30.64
C GLU A 243 21.99 31.76 -31.63
N ALA A 244 22.71 31.08 -32.54
CA ALA A 244 22.12 30.11 -33.47
C ALA A 244 21.49 28.91 -32.74
N GLU A 245 22.17 28.40 -31.71
CA GLU A 245 21.67 27.32 -30.85
C GLU A 245 20.44 27.79 -30.06
N GLN A 246 20.44 29.04 -29.57
CA GLN A 246 19.30 29.64 -28.89
C GLN A 246 18.06 29.73 -29.76
N VAL A 247 18.21 30.21 -31.00
CA VAL A 247 17.10 30.29 -31.95
C VAL A 247 16.58 28.88 -32.29
N ARG A 248 17.48 27.90 -32.44
CA ARG A 248 17.11 26.49 -32.70
C ARG A 248 16.32 25.89 -31.54
N LEU A 249 16.85 25.98 -30.32
CA LEU A 249 16.22 25.43 -29.11
C LEU A 249 14.90 26.15 -28.79
N ALA A 250 14.85 27.48 -28.96
CA ALA A 250 13.61 28.24 -28.83
C ALA A 250 12.53 27.76 -29.79
N ARG A 251 12.89 27.46 -31.05
CA ARG A 251 11.93 26.95 -32.04
C ARG A 251 11.39 25.56 -31.66
N VAL A 252 12.24 24.69 -31.13
CA VAL A 252 11.88 23.31 -30.77
C VAL A 252 11.08 23.24 -29.45
N MET A 253 11.44 24.07 -28.46
CA MET A 253 10.91 24.00 -27.09
C MET A 253 9.74 24.95 -26.80
N CYS A 254 9.61 26.05 -27.55
CA CYS A 254 8.49 26.99 -27.41
C CYS A 254 7.31 26.67 -28.34
N GLN A 255 7.48 25.77 -29.32
CA GLN A 255 6.36 25.33 -30.15
C GLN A 255 5.37 24.53 -29.29
N PRO A 256 4.08 24.94 -29.23
CA PRO A 256 3.08 24.09 -28.61
C PRO A 256 3.02 22.77 -29.38
N PRO A 257 2.84 21.63 -28.70
CA PRO A 257 2.64 20.36 -29.40
C PRO A 257 1.45 20.51 -30.35
N ALA A 258 1.49 19.80 -31.48
CA ALA A 258 0.47 19.84 -32.52
C ALA A 258 -0.94 19.87 -31.90
N PRO A 259 -1.83 20.76 -32.36
CA PRO A 259 -3.15 20.90 -31.77
C PRO A 259 -3.84 19.54 -31.76
N ARG A 260 -4.39 19.16 -30.60
CA ARG A 260 -5.27 18.00 -30.51
C ARG A 260 -6.36 18.16 -31.57
N GLU A 261 -6.58 17.14 -32.40
CA GLU A 261 -7.80 17.05 -33.20
C GLU A 261 -8.97 17.38 -32.29
N SER A 262 -9.74 18.40 -32.68
CA SER A 262 -10.81 18.93 -31.86
C SER A 262 -11.82 17.81 -31.62
N ARG A 263 -11.81 17.21 -30.41
CA ARG A 263 -12.95 16.42 -29.95
C ARG A 263 -14.16 17.32 -30.03
N ALA A 264 -15.14 16.93 -30.86
CA ALA A 264 -16.43 17.58 -30.95
C ALA A 264 -16.94 17.83 -29.52
N ARG A 265 -17.20 19.09 -29.18
CA ARG A 265 -17.87 19.40 -27.92
C ARG A 265 -19.25 18.76 -28.00
N HIS A 266 -19.48 17.69 -27.24
CA HIS A 266 -20.83 17.25 -26.92
C HIS A 266 -21.45 18.35 -26.05
N THR A 267 -22.06 19.34 -26.69
CA THR A 267 -23.02 20.23 -26.03
C THR A 267 -24.32 19.45 -25.94
N SER A 268 -24.47 18.65 -24.89
CA SER A 268 -25.78 18.18 -24.44
C SER A 268 -26.48 19.36 -23.77
N GLY A 269 -27.00 20.27 -24.61
CA GLY A 269 -27.88 21.37 -24.23
C GLY A 269 -29.28 21.06 -24.73
N GLU A 270 -29.98 20.20 -24.00
CA GLU A 270 -31.39 19.93 -24.21
C GLU A 270 -32.17 21.21 -23.83
N ASN A 271 -32.66 21.93 -24.84
CA ASN A 271 -33.62 23.03 -24.67
C ASN A 271 -34.87 22.48 -23.97
N ARG A 272 -35.06 22.81 -22.69
CA ARG A 272 -36.39 22.77 -22.07
C ARG A 272 -37.08 24.11 -22.29
N ARG A 273 -38.28 23.97 -22.86
CA ARG A 273 -39.27 25.00 -23.16
C ARG A 273 -39.74 25.74 -21.91
#